data_AF-A0A378JWV0-F1
#
_entry.id   AF-A0A378JWV0-F1
#
_cell.length_a   1.000
_cell.length_b   1.000
_cell.length_c   1.000
_cell.angle_alpha   90.00
_cell.angle_beta   90.00
_cell.angle_gamma   90.00
#
_symmetry.space_group_name_H-M   'P 1'
#
loop_
_entity.id
_entity.type
_entity.pdbx_description
1 polymer ?
#
loop_
_entity_poly.entity_id
_entity_poly.type
_entity_poly.pdbx_seq_one_letter_code
_entity_poly.pdbx_strand_id
1 'polypeptide(L)'
;MMNDSIDTLRHHSRKLIRELGMLQLNKIDAKEQPSYWHALIEINKEPNVTSAKLSQLLLISMPTLSRIVTSLIKEGLVSATEGIDKRERFLRITDKGKEKIHYIDEYSNSKIKRAFHFLTQEDKEQVISAIGKYALALEQSRIARDQVKLLRLSTSRTLRKQIMTMIERIQVEEFNIPVTADINISILKAEDNYYFNNSCNFWYAVDAQGTIIGSIGLKKINNEQGELKKFFLTPEYRGLGIASLLLRTLIKNSLKHGFKELFLGTVEQLQAAQKFYERHGFQAIKKESLPGQFVVCPVDTLFYRGETKKIEQLLDELV
;
A
#
# COMPACT_ATOMS: atom_id res chain seq x y z
N MET A 1 -3.91 21.03 -13.08
CA MET A 1 -4.88 21.37 -12.02
C MET A 1 -4.86 20.36 -10.86
N MET A 2 -5.17 19.06 -11.05
CA MET A 2 -5.23 18.10 -9.92
C MET A 2 -3.86 17.80 -9.25
N ASN A 3 -2.75 17.74 -10.01
CA ASN A 3 -1.40 17.60 -9.43
C ASN A 3 -1.02 18.79 -8.54
N ASP A 4 -1.45 20.00 -8.91
CA ASP A 4 -1.14 21.22 -8.18
C ASP A 4 -1.85 21.25 -6.81
N SER A 5 -3.09 20.75 -6.75
CA SER A 5 -3.82 20.58 -5.48
C SER A 5 -3.18 19.53 -4.57
N ILE A 6 -2.69 18.40 -5.13
CA ILE A 6 -2.00 17.36 -4.35
C ILE A 6 -0.68 17.90 -3.80
N ASP A 7 0.12 18.57 -4.61
CA ASP A 7 1.41 19.12 -4.18
C ASP A 7 1.24 20.21 -3.12
N THR A 8 0.21 21.04 -3.26
CA THR A 8 -0.21 22.03 -2.26
C THR A 8 -0.61 21.34 -0.94
N LEU A 9 -1.45 20.30 -0.99
CA LEU A 9 -1.87 19.56 0.21
C LEU A 9 -0.69 18.85 0.88
N ARG A 10 0.24 18.28 0.11
CA ARG A 10 1.49 17.70 0.62
C ARG A 10 2.40 18.75 1.25
N HIS A 11 2.45 19.95 0.68
CA HIS A 11 3.19 21.07 1.26
C HIS A 11 2.59 21.45 2.63
N HIS A 12 1.27 21.62 2.71
CA HIS A 12 0.57 21.94 3.96
C HIS A 12 0.73 20.83 5.00
N SER A 13 0.58 19.56 4.62
CA SER A 13 0.75 18.42 5.54
C SER A 13 2.16 18.39 6.15
N ARG A 14 3.20 18.59 5.33
CA ARG A 14 4.59 18.67 5.82
C ARG A 14 4.81 19.87 6.73
N LYS A 15 4.16 21.01 6.45
CA LYS A 15 4.20 22.19 7.32
C LYS A 15 3.53 21.90 8.67
N LEU A 16 2.34 21.32 8.68
CA LEU A 16 1.62 20.95 9.91
C LEU A 16 2.48 20.02 10.79
N ILE A 17 3.09 18.99 10.22
CA ILE A 17 3.99 18.08 10.94
C ILE A 17 5.15 18.83 11.62
N ARG A 18 5.74 19.84 10.94
CA ARG A 18 6.80 20.68 11.52
C ARG A 18 6.29 21.60 12.62
N GLU A 19 5.21 22.35 12.38
CA GLU A 19 4.68 23.35 13.31
C GLU A 19 4.07 22.72 14.58
N LEU A 20 3.49 21.53 14.47
CA LEU A 20 3.03 20.77 15.64
C LEU A 20 4.22 20.24 16.47
N GLY A 21 5.44 20.28 15.94
CA GLY A 21 6.66 19.85 16.61
C GLY A 21 6.91 18.34 16.51
N MET A 22 6.23 17.64 15.60
CA MET A 22 6.32 16.17 15.45
C MET A 22 7.70 15.70 14.97
N LEU A 23 8.56 16.59 14.47
CA LEU A 23 9.94 16.29 14.09
C LEU A 23 10.98 16.73 15.13
N GLN A 24 10.59 17.52 16.14
CA GLN A 24 11.52 18.06 17.15
C GLN A 24 11.69 17.11 18.35
N LEU A 25 11.25 15.87 18.20
CA LEU A 25 11.24 14.83 19.23
C LEU A 25 12.64 14.43 19.71
N ASN A 26 13.69 14.75 18.95
CA ASN A 26 15.08 14.44 19.33
C ASN A 26 15.61 15.30 20.50
N LYS A 27 14.83 16.29 20.98
CA LYS A 27 15.11 17.06 22.21
C LYS A 27 14.29 16.58 23.41
N ILE A 28 13.43 15.59 23.23
CA ILE A 28 12.54 15.05 24.24
C ILE A 28 12.87 13.56 24.40
N ASP A 29 12.67 12.98 25.59
CA ASP A 29 12.88 11.55 25.83
C ASP A 29 12.18 10.73 24.72
N ALA A 30 12.79 9.63 24.26
CA ALA A 30 12.27 8.78 23.18
C ALA A 30 10.83 8.28 23.43
N LYS A 31 10.36 8.39 24.68
CA LYS A 31 9.03 8.06 25.19
C LYS A 31 7.99 9.17 25.00
N GLU A 32 8.41 10.31 24.45
CA GLU A 32 7.58 11.48 24.17
C GLU A 32 7.27 11.60 22.67
N GLN A 33 7.51 10.52 21.92
CA GLN A 33 7.12 10.40 20.53
C GLN A 33 5.60 10.22 20.39
N PRO A 34 4.99 10.71 19.29
CA PRO A 34 3.55 10.65 19.07
C PRO A 34 2.99 9.23 19.22
N SER A 35 3.71 8.20 18.78
CA SER A 35 3.26 6.81 18.89
C SER A 35 3.01 6.37 20.34
N TYR A 36 3.79 6.85 21.31
CA TYR A 36 3.57 6.56 22.74
C TYR A 36 2.36 7.34 23.28
N TRP A 37 2.24 8.61 22.91
CA TRP A 37 1.13 9.47 23.32
C TRP A 37 -0.20 8.95 22.78
N HIS A 38 -0.27 8.66 21.48
CA HIS A 38 -1.45 8.08 20.85
C HIS A 38 -1.81 6.73 21.48
N ALA A 39 -0.83 5.87 21.82
CA ALA A 39 -1.10 4.63 22.52
C ALA A 39 -1.75 4.86 23.89
N LEU A 40 -1.24 5.79 24.70
CA LEU A 40 -1.83 6.12 26.00
C LEU A 40 -3.26 6.66 25.86
N ILE A 41 -3.48 7.58 24.90
CA ILE A 41 -4.79 8.19 24.65
C ILE A 41 -5.81 7.12 24.23
N GLU A 42 -5.46 6.24 23.30
CA GLU A 42 -6.38 5.19 22.85
C GLU A 42 -6.65 4.12 23.92
N ILE A 43 -5.65 3.74 24.73
CA ILE A 43 -5.86 2.85 25.89
C ILE A 43 -6.79 3.47 26.93
N ASN A 44 -6.74 4.79 27.12
CA ASN A 44 -7.61 5.50 28.05
C ASN A 44 -9.06 5.61 27.54
N LYS A 45 -9.25 5.80 26.22
CA LYS A 45 -10.58 5.87 25.59
C LYS A 45 -11.33 4.54 25.65
N GLU A 46 -10.62 3.42 25.43
CA GLU A 46 -11.21 2.09 25.43
C GLU A 46 -10.56 1.18 26.50
N PRO A 47 -11.15 1.11 27.71
CA PRO A 47 -10.66 0.20 28.75
C PRO A 47 -10.70 -1.25 28.26
N ASN A 48 -9.61 -2.00 28.48
CA ASN A 48 -9.41 -3.36 27.96
C ASN A 48 -9.22 -3.45 26.44
N VAL A 49 -8.65 -2.43 25.80
CA VAL A 49 -8.19 -2.61 24.42
C VAL A 49 -7.12 -3.72 24.36
N THR A 50 -7.23 -4.61 23.36
CA THR A 50 -6.20 -5.63 23.13
C THR A 50 -5.02 -5.05 22.36
N SER A 51 -3.83 -5.64 22.51
CA SER A 51 -2.67 -5.22 21.70
C SER A 51 -2.94 -5.33 20.19
N ALA A 52 -3.67 -6.35 19.74
CA ALA A 52 -4.04 -6.50 18.34
C ALA A 52 -4.91 -5.34 17.84
N LYS A 53 -5.95 -4.98 18.60
CA LYS A 53 -6.83 -3.86 18.25
C LYS A 53 -6.08 -2.52 18.30
N LEU A 54 -5.23 -2.31 19.31
CA LEU A 54 -4.44 -1.09 19.43
C LEU A 54 -3.45 -0.93 18.25
N SER A 55 -2.86 -2.03 17.76
CA SER A 55 -1.98 -2.01 16.58
C SER A 55 -2.73 -1.56 15.33
N GLN A 56 -3.98 -2.03 15.18
CA GLN A 56 -4.86 -1.66 14.07
C GLN A 56 -5.33 -0.21 14.16
N LEU A 57 -5.63 0.30 15.36
CA LEU A 57 -6.03 1.70 15.56
C LEU A 57 -4.89 2.67 15.25
N LEU A 58 -3.67 2.34 15.70
CA LEU A 58 -2.50 3.20 15.56
C LEU A 58 -1.79 3.09 14.20
N LEU A 59 -2.19 2.13 13.35
CA LEU A 59 -1.55 1.86 12.06
C LEU A 59 -0.04 1.57 12.16
N ILE A 60 0.36 0.84 13.20
CA ILE A 60 1.75 0.43 13.43
C ILE A 60 1.88 -1.08 13.48
N SER A 61 3.08 -1.59 13.20
CA SER A 61 3.36 -3.02 13.25
C SER A 61 3.26 -3.58 14.68
N MET A 62 2.85 -4.85 14.81
CA MET A 62 2.83 -5.55 16.10
C MET A 62 4.18 -5.53 16.84
N PRO A 63 5.34 -5.74 16.18
CA PRO A 63 6.65 -5.58 16.83
C PRO A 63 6.89 -4.17 17.37
N THR A 64 6.51 -3.12 16.62
CA THR A 64 6.64 -1.73 17.08
C THR A 64 5.74 -1.48 18.29
N LEU A 65 4.48 -1.88 18.22
CA LEU A 65 3.54 -1.72 19.33
C LEU A 65 4.01 -2.46 20.58
N SER A 66 4.50 -3.69 20.43
CA SER A 66 4.98 -4.50 21.56
C SER A 66 6.09 -3.78 22.33
N ARG A 67 7.03 -3.12 21.63
CA ARG A 67 8.08 -2.30 22.26
C ARG A 67 7.48 -1.11 23.02
N ILE A 68 6.54 -0.39 22.41
CA ILE A 68 5.85 0.75 23.04
C ILE A 68 5.15 0.31 24.32
N VAL A 69 4.28 -0.71 24.24
CA VAL A 69 3.50 -1.22 25.37
C VAL A 69 4.42 -1.71 26.50
N THR A 70 5.51 -2.41 26.16
CA THR A 70 6.48 -2.89 27.16
C THR A 70 7.13 -1.71 27.91
N SER A 71 7.48 -0.62 27.22
CA SER A 71 8.02 0.57 27.87
C SER A 71 6.97 1.25 28.77
N LEU A 72 5.74 1.41 28.27
CA LEU A 72 4.65 2.04 29.04
C LEU A 72 4.33 1.27 30.32
N ILE A 73 4.39 -0.07 30.28
CA ILE A 73 4.23 -0.94 31.46
C ILE A 73 5.42 -0.78 32.41
N LYS A 74 6.65 -0.79 31.88
CA LYS A 74 7.87 -0.59 32.70
C LYS A 74 7.86 0.74 33.46
N GLU A 75 7.23 1.77 32.92
CA GLU A 75 7.08 3.08 33.55
C GLU A 75 5.88 3.19 34.50
N GLY A 76 5.07 2.15 34.58
CA GLY A 76 3.85 2.12 35.37
C GLY A 76 2.77 3.07 34.83
N LEU A 77 2.79 3.41 33.54
CA LEU A 77 1.74 4.22 32.90
C LEU A 77 0.56 3.35 32.47
N VAL A 78 0.86 2.12 32.03
CA VAL A 78 -0.13 1.13 31.58
C VAL A 78 0.04 -0.15 32.40
N SER A 79 -1.07 -0.84 32.64
CA SER A 79 -1.10 -2.20 33.17
C SER A 79 -1.64 -3.16 32.12
N ALA A 80 -1.22 -4.43 32.18
CA ALA A 80 -1.71 -5.47 31.29
C ALA A 80 -2.25 -6.64 32.11
N THR A 81 -3.43 -7.11 31.76
CA THR A 81 -4.04 -8.34 32.33
C THR A 81 -4.17 -9.38 31.24
N GLU A 82 -3.78 -10.63 31.54
CA GLU A 82 -3.96 -11.76 30.63
C GLU A 82 -5.45 -12.10 30.53
N GLY A 83 -5.87 -12.43 29.31
CA GLY A 83 -7.20 -13.00 29.05
C GLY A 83 -7.26 -14.48 29.36
N ILE A 84 -8.38 -15.10 28.98
CA ILE A 84 -8.58 -16.55 29.11
C ILE A 84 -7.64 -17.28 28.13
N ASP A 85 -7.45 -16.75 26.91
CA ASP A 85 -6.33 -17.14 26.05
C ASP A 85 -5.10 -16.33 26.47
N LYS A 86 -3.98 -17.02 26.76
CA LYS A 86 -2.69 -16.40 27.13
C LYS A 86 -2.15 -15.44 26.07
N ARG A 87 -2.66 -15.50 24.84
CA ARG A 87 -2.32 -14.57 23.75
C ARG A 87 -3.11 -13.26 23.82
N GLU A 88 -4.19 -13.20 24.60
CA GLU A 88 -4.95 -11.99 24.84
C GLU A 88 -4.32 -11.20 25.99
N ARG A 89 -3.90 -9.98 25.70
CA ARG A 89 -3.44 -9.01 26.70
C ARG A 89 -4.32 -7.78 26.63
N PHE A 90 -5.08 -7.56 27.70
CA PHE A 90 -5.95 -6.42 27.87
C PHE A 90 -5.17 -5.29 28.56
N LEU A 91 -5.14 -4.13 27.91
CA LEU A 91 -4.39 -2.97 28.39
C LEU A 91 -5.33 -2.02 29.15
N ARG A 92 -4.83 -1.48 30.26
CA ARG A 92 -5.55 -0.49 31.06
C ARG A 92 -4.60 0.64 31.47
N ILE A 93 -5.09 1.86 31.39
CA ILE A 93 -4.37 3.03 31.90
C ILE A 93 -4.31 2.97 33.43
N THR A 94 -3.19 3.39 34.00
CA THR A 94 -3.04 3.60 35.45
C THR A 94 -3.36 5.06 35.80
N ASP A 95 -3.46 5.41 37.08
CA ASP A 95 -3.65 6.81 37.47
C ASP A 95 -2.45 7.69 37.09
N LYS A 96 -1.22 7.17 37.23
CA LYS A 96 0.00 7.82 36.69
C LYS A 96 -0.07 8.02 35.18
N GLY A 97 -0.64 7.05 34.46
CA GLY A 97 -0.91 7.15 33.03
C GLY A 97 -1.90 8.26 32.69
N LYS A 98 -2.97 8.43 33.48
CA LYS A 98 -3.95 9.51 33.31
C LYS A 98 -3.33 10.89 33.56
N GLU A 99 -2.50 11.04 34.59
CA GLU A 99 -1.74 12.28 34.83
C GLU A 99 -0.86 12.63 33.62
N LYS A 100 -0.20 11.61 33.04
CA LYS A 100 0.61 11.80 31.83
C LYS A 100 -0.24 12.23 30.62
N ILE A 101 -1.43 11.68 30.45
CA ILE A 101 -2.38 12.10 29.40
C ILE A 101 -2.80 13.55 29.61
N HIS A 102 -3.13 13.95 30.84
CA HIS A 102 -3.49 15.34 31.14
C HIS A 102 -2.36 16.31 30.77
N TYR A 103 -1.11 15.95 31.04
CA TYR A 103 0.06 16.72 30.59
C TYR A 103 0.14 16.82 29.05
N ILE A 104 -0.10 15.71 28.34
CA ILE A 104 -0.10 15.65 26.87
C ILE A 104 -1.20 16.55 26.28
N ASP A 105 -2.40 16.49 26.85
CA ASP A 105 -3.55 17.29 26.44
C ASP A 105 -3.27 18.78 26.63
N GLU A 106 -2.78 19.20 27.81
CA GLU A 106 -2.39 20.59 28.07
C GLU A 106 -1.31 21.09 27.11
N TYR A 107 -0.27 20.28 26.88
CA TYR A 107 0.79 20.61 25.95
C TYR A 107 0.25 20.81 24.52
N SER A 108 -0.59 19.89 24.04
CA SER A 108 -1.17 19.94 22.68
C SER A 108 -2.17 21.08 22.52
N ASN A 109 -3.05 21.27 23.53
CA ASN A 109 -4.08 22.30 23.55
C ASN A 109 -3.46 23.71 23.52
N SER A 110 -2.35 23.93 24.21
CA SER A 110 -1.67 25.24 24.23
C SER A 110 -1.22 25.70 22.82
N LYS A 111 -0.78 24.78 21.97
CA LYS A 111 -0.36 25.09 20.60
C LYS A 111 -1.57 25.39 19.71
N ILE A 112 -2.60 24.55 19.79
CA ILE A 112 -3.83 24.72 19.01
C ILE A 112 -4.52 26.03 19.38
N LYS A 113 -4.65 26.35 20.67
CA LYS A 113 -5.23 27.61 21.15
C LYS A 113 -4.48 28.84 20.60
N ARG A 114 -3.14 28.80 20.60
CA ARG A 114 -2.31 29.87 20.01
C ARG A 114 -2.49 29.99 18.51
N ALA A 115 -2.57 28.88 17.79
CA ALA A 115 -2.85 28.90 16.35
C ALA A 115 -4.24 29.48 16.04
N PHE A 116 -5.25 29.09 16.83
CA PHE A 116 -6.63 29.55 16.69
C PHE A 116 -6.81 31.03 17.03
N HIS A 117 -5.87 31.66 17.72
CA HIS A 117 -5.87 33.12 17.94
C HIS A 117 -5.76 33.90 16.62
N PHE A 118 -5.12 33.31 15.60
CA PHE A 118 -4.94 33.95 14.28
C PHE A 118 -6.08 33.67 13.29
N LEU A 119 -7.16 33.03 13.74
CA LEU A 119 -8.27 32.60 12.89
C LEU A 119 -9.58 33.22 13.36
N THR A 120 -10.44 33.59 12.40
CA THR A 120 -11.83 33.95 12.69
C THR A 120 -12.60 32.72 13.17
N GLN A 121 -13.81 32.91 13.71
CA GLN A 121 -14.65 31.77 14.10
C GLN A 121 -15.04 30.91 12.89
N GLU A 122 -15.34 31.56 11.76
CA GLU A 122 -15.63 30.89 10.49
C GLU A 122 -14.43 30.05 10.01
N ASP A 123 -13.22 30.61 10.01
CA ASP A 123 -12.01 29.89 9.61
C ASP A 123 -11.75 28.65 10.49
N LYS A 124 -12.03 28.74 11.81
CA LYS A 124 -11.88 27.60 12.72
C LYS A 124 -12.81 26.46 12.32
N GLU A 125 -14.08 26.76 12.04
CA GLU A 125 -15.07 25.77 11.63
C GLU A 125 -14.71 25.15 10.27
N GLN A 126 -14.26 25.97 9.32
CA GLN A 126 -13.79 25.51 8.02
C GLN A 126 -12.57 24.58 8.15
N VAL A 127 -11.58 24.92 8.98
CA VAL A 127 -10.39 24.09 9.21
C VAL A 127 -10.75 22.75 9.86
N ILE A 128 -11.60 22.75 10.89
CA ILE A 128 -12.04 21.51 11.56
C ILE A 128 -12.77 20.61 10.56
N SER A 129 -13.69 21.17 9.79
CA SER A 129 -14.44 20.43 8.77
C SER A 129 -13.53 19.87 7.67
N ALA A 130 -12.60 20.69 7.17
CA ALA A 130 -11.68 20.30 6.10
C ALA A 130 -10.71 19.20 6.53
N ILE A 131 -10.08 19.33 7.71
CA ILE A 131 -9.17 18.32 8.26
C ILE A 131 -9.94 17.02 8.54
N GLY A 132 -11.16 17.10 9.09
CA GLY A 132 -12.00 15.94 9.33
C GLY A 132 -12.33 15.17 8.05
N LYS A 133 -12.76 15.88 6.98
CA LYS A 133 -13.00 15.28 5.67
C LYS A 133 -11.74 14.66 5.07
N TYR A 134 -10.59 15.34 5.20
CA TYR A 134 -9.33 14.82 4.69
C TYR A 134 -8.89 13.55 5.42
N ALA A 135 -8.99 13.53 6.76
CA ALA A 135 -8.68 12.35 7.57
C ALA A 135 -9.58 11.15 7.23
N LEU A 136 -10.90 11.39 7.10
CA LEU A 136 -11.85 10.35 6.71
C LEU A 136 -11.56 9.79 5.31
N ALA A 137 -11.21 10.65 4.35
CA ALA A 137 -10.85 10.22 3.00
C ALA A 137 -9.56 9.36 2.99
N LEU A 138 -8.55 9.71 3.81
CA LEU A 138 -7.35 8.90 3.98
C LEU A 138 -7.66 7.54 4.61
N GLU A 139 -8.54 7.51 5.62
CA GLU A 139 -8.98 6.27 6.25
C GLU A 139 -9.72 5.36 5.25
N GLN A 140 -10.68 5.90 4.50
CA GLN A 140 -11.42 5.16 3.47
C GLN A 140 -10.48 4.61 2.38
N SER A 141 -9.50 5.42 1.93
CA SER A 141 -8.49 4.98 0.97
C SER A 141 -7.66 3.79 1.49
N ARG A 142 -7.26 3.85 2.77
CA ARG A 142 -6.56 2.74 3.44
C ARG A 142 -7.45 1.50 3.55
N ILE A 143 -8.68 1.64 4.05
CA ILE A 143 -9.61 0.51 4.22
C ILE A 143 -9.88 -0.18 2.88
N ALA A 144 -10.11 0.60 1.82
CA ALA A 144 -10.31 0.07 0.47
C ALA A 144 -9.10 -0.75 0.01
N ARG A 145 -7.87 -0.29 0.27
CA ARG A 145 -6.64 -1.07 0.00
C ARG A 145 -6.56 -2.34 0.84
N ASP A 146 -6.79 -2.24 2.16
CA ASP A 146 -6.60 -3.34 3.11
C ASP A 146 -7.64 -4.46 2.92
N GLN A 147 -8.81 -4.14 2.37
CA GLN A 147 -9.84 -5.12 2.03
C GLN A 147 -9.52 -5.92 0.76
N VAL A 148 -8.58 -5.47 -0.07
CA VAL A 148 -8.21 -6.18 -1.29
C VAL A 148 -7.48 -7.48 -0.96
N LYS A 149 -7.97 -8.57 -1.54
CA LYS A 149 -7.33 -9.88 -1.44
C LYS A 149 -6.62 -10.21 -2.75
N LEU A 150 -5.36 -10.63 -2.63
CA LEU A 150 -4.62 -11.18 -3.76
C LEU A 150 -4.76 -12.70 -3.78
N LEU A 151 -5.23 -13.22 -4.89
CA LEU A 151 -5.48 -14.65 -5.11
C LEU A 151 -4.64 -15.14 -6.29
N ARG A 152 -4.27 -16.42 -6.27
CA ARG A 152 -3.62 -17.09 -7.42
C ARG A 152 -4.67 -17.61 -8.39
N LEU A 153 -4.39 -17.50 -9.68
CA LEU A 153 -5.27 -18.00 -10.73
C LEU A 153 -5.44 -19.51 -10.62
N SER A 154 -6.70 -19.98 -10.65
CA SER A 154 -7.04 -21.40 -10.64
C SER A 154 -7.22 -21.97 -12.05
N THR A 155 -7.58 -23.25 -12.15
CA THR A 155 -7.99 -23.92 -13.39
C THR A 155 -9.41 -23.56 -13.85
N SER A 156 -10.16 -22.74 -13.08
CA SER A 156 -11.52 -22.35 -13.42
C SER A 156 -11.56 -21.51 -14.70
N ARG A 157 -12.19 -22.06 -15.74
CA ARG A 157 -12.37 -21.38 -17.03
C ARG A 157 -13.26 -20.15 -16.91
N THR A 158 -14.29 -20.19 -16.07
CA THR A 158 -15.19 -19.05 -15.83
C THR A 158 -14.43 -17.88 -15.21
N LEU A 159 -13.60 -18.15 -14.19
CA LEU A 159 -12.77 -17.13 -13.56
C LEU A 159 -11.79 -16.50 -14.55
N ARG A 160 -11.11 -17.32 -15.35
CA ARG A 160 -10.17 -16.85 -16.39
C ARG A 160 -10.86 -15.93 -17.40
N LYS A 161 -12.08 -16.28 -17.83
CA LYS A 161 -12.89 -15.41 -18.70
C LYS A 161 -13.22 -14.08 -18.03
N GLN A 162 -13.62 -14.06 -16.75
CA GLN A 162 -13.91 -12.81 -16.04
C GLN A 162 -12.69 -11.88 -15.98
N ILE A 163 -11.50 -12.43 -15.71
CA ILE A 163 -10.24 -11.66 -15.72
C ILE A 163 -9.94 -11.13 -17.13
N MET A 164 -10.09 -11.96 -18.16
CA MET A 164 -9.92 -11.52 -19.55
C MET A 164 -10.85 -10.38 -19.90
N THR A 165 -12.15 -10.50 -19.59
CA THR A 165 -13.14 -9.44 -19.87
C THR A 165 -12.76 -8.14 -19.15
N MET A 166 -12.29 -8.21 -17.91
CA MET A 166 -11.82 -7.03 -17.18
C MET A 166 -10.62 -6.37 -17.88
N ILE A 167 -9.65 -7.16 -18.34
CA ILE A 167 -8.47 -6.64 -19.06
C ILE A 167 -8.87 -6.06 -20.42
N GLU A 168 -9.71 -6.76 -21.18
CA GLU A 168 -10.20 -6.33 -22.49
C GLU A 168 -10.96 -5.01 -22.39
N ARG A 169 -11.83 -4.87 -21.38
CA ARG A 169 -12.54 -3.62 -21.09
C ARG A 169 -11.57 -2.45 -20.92
N ILE A 170 -10.53 -2.63 -20.12
CA ILE A 170 -9.51 -1.58 -19.91
C ILE A 170 -8.75 -1.31 -21.21
N GLN A 171 -8.29 -2.34 -21.91
CA GLN A 171 -7.48 -2.17 -23.12
C GLN A 171 -8.26 -1.46 -24.24
N VAL A 172 -9.50 -1.89 -24.49
CA VAL A 172 -10.31 -1.42 -25.62
C VAL A 172 -11.08 -0.16 -25.25
N GLU A 173 -11.89 -0.18 -24.19
CA GLU A 173 -12.80 0.95 -23.90
C GLU A 173 -12.06 2.16 -23.36
N GLU A 174 -11.00 1.96 -22.58
CA GLU A 174 -10.28 3.08 -21.95
C GLU A 174 -9.09 3.57 -22.77
N PHE A 175 -8.28 2.66 -23.31
CA PHE A 175 -7.04 3.00 -24.00
C PHE A 175 -7.09 2.83 -25.51
N ASN A 176 -8.23 2.38 -26.06
CA ASN A 176 -8.46 2.18 -27.49
C ASN A 176 -7.36 1.33 -28.16
N ILE A 177 -6.85 0.33 -27.43
CA ILE A 177 -5.82 -0.59 -27.91
C ILE A 177 -6.50 -1.63 -28.81
N PRO A 178 -5.99 -1.90 -30.03
CA PRO A 178 -6.57 -2.86 -30.95
C PRO A 178 -6.31 -4.30 -30.47
N VAL A 179 -7.17 -4.80 -29.58
CA VAL A 179 -7.04 -6.14 -29.02
C VAL A 179 -7.61 -7.20 -29.97
N THR A 180 -6.82 -8.22 -30.31
CA THR A 180 -7.32 -9.43 -30.99
C THR A 180 -7.62 -10.55 -29.99
N ALA A 181 -8.41 -11.55 -30.40
CA ALA A 181 -8.80 -12.68 -29.55
C ALA A 181 -7.61 -13.44 -28.94
N ASP A 182 -6.45 -13.41 -29.61
CA ASP A 182 -5.25 -14.11 -29.16
C ASP A 182 -4.43 -13.36 -28.11
N ILE A 183 -4.57 -12.03 -28.00
CA ILE A 183 -3.73 -11.25 -27.09
C ILE A 183 -3.90 -11.70 -25.64
N ASN A 184 -5.14 -12.00 -25.22
CA ASN A 184 -5.45 -12.39 -23.85
C ASN A 184 -5.61 -13.91 -23.65
N ILE A 185 -5.44 -14.71 -24.71
CA ILE A 185 -5.64 -16.17 -24.66
C ILE A 185 -4.68 -16.89 -23.71
N SER A 186 -3.52 -16.28 -23.42
CA SER A 186 -2.56 -16.79 -22.42
C SER A 186 -3.18 -16.98 -21.03
N ILE A 187 -4.24 -16.25 -20.69
CA ILE A 187 -4.95 -16.41 -19.42
C ILE A 187 -5.79 -17.68 -19.42
N LEU A 188 -6.41 -18.05 -20.56
CA LEU A 188 -7.12 -19.33 -20.71
C LEU A 188 -6.16 -20.51 -20.75
N LYS A 189 -4.98 -20.32 -21.34
CA LYS A 189 -3.89 -21.30 -21.43
C LYS A 189 -2.83 -21.03 -20.37
N ALA A 190 -3.25 -20.80 -19.13
CA ALA A 190 -2.34 -20.39 -18.07
C ALA A 190 -1.30 -21.48 -17.77
N GLU A 191 -1.66 -22.75 -17.96
CA GLU A 191 -0.78 -23.92 -17.81
C GLU A 191 0.48 -23.79 -18.66
N ASP A 192 0.34 -23.32 -19.91
CA ASP A 192 1.47 -23.20 -20.84
C ASP A 192 2.32 -21.94 -20.57
N ASN A 193 1.76 -20.94 -19.88
CA ASN A 193 2.34 -19.60 -19.82
C ASN A 193 2.81 -19.18 -18.42
N TYR A 194 2.13 -19.65 -17.37
CA TYR A 194 2.29 -19.16 -16.00
C TYR A 194 2.53 -20.29 -14.99
N TYR A 195 2.35 -21.56 -15.37
CA TYR A 195 2.68 -22.69 -14.50
C TYR A 195 4.14 -23.09 -14.66
N PHE A 196 4.90 -22.94 -13.58
CA PHE A 196 6.25 -23.47 -13.45
C PHE A 196 6.59 -23.62 -11.97
N ASN A 197 7.55 -24.50 -11.66
CA ASN A 197 7.92 -24.86 -10.28
C ASN A 197 6.68 -25.23 -9.43
N ASN A 198 5.82 -26.10 -9.98
CA ASN A 198 4.61 -26.65 -9.35
C ASN A 198 3.61 -25.59 -8.82
N SER A 199 3.59 -24.38 -9.39
CA SER A 199 2.65 -23.34 -9.01
C SER A 199 2.25 -22.45 -10.19
N CYS A 200 1.04 -21.87 -10.11
CA CYS A 200 0.61 -20.83 -11.02
C CYS A 200 1.18 -19.48 -10.57
N ASN A 201 1.90 -18.81 -11.47
CA ASN A 201 2.50 -17.49 -11.25
C ASN A 201 1.67 -16.39 -11.92
N PHE A 202 0.36 -16.49 -11.77
CA PHE A 202 -0.59 -15.45 -12.14
C PHE A 202 -1.46 -15.11 -10.93
N TRP A 203 -1.58 -13.83 -10.63
CA TRP A 203 -2.37 -13.32 -9.52
C TRP A 203 -3.44 -12.37 -9.99
N TYR A 204 -4.53 -12.30 -9.24
CA TYR A 204 -5.59 -11.33 -9.41
C TYR A 204 -5.99 -10.74 -8.07
N ALA A 205 -6.46 -9.51 -8.11
CA ALA A 205 -6.95 -8.78 -6.95
C ALA A 205 -8.48 -8.82 -6.95
N VAL A 206 -9.07 -9.05 -5.77
CA VAL A 206 -10.51 -8.89 -5.54
C VAL A 206 -10.79 -7.89 -4.44
N ASP A 207 -11.87 -7.13 -4.58
CA ASP A 207 -12.38 -6.25 -3.53
C ASP A 207 -13.11 -7.02 -2.41
N ALA A 208 -13.67 -6.28 -1.44
CA ALA A 208 -14.43 -6.86 -0.32
C ALA A 208 -15.66 -7.66 -0.77
N GLN A 209 -16.24 -7.31 -1.93
CA GLN A 209 -17.40 -7.96 -2.52
C GLN A 209 -17.02 -9.18 -3.39
N GLY A 210 -15.72 -9.41 -3.60
CA GLY A 210 -15.21 -10.49 -4.45
C GLY A 210 -15.14 -10.12 -5.94
N THR A 211 -15.35 -8.86 -6.31
CA THR A 211 -15.23 -8.37 -7.69
C THR A 211 -13.76 -8.39 -8.09
N ILE A 212 -13.47 -8.83 -9.32
CA ILE A 212 -12.10 -8.81 -9.87
C ILE A 212 -11.74 -7.38 -10.28
N ILE A 213 -10.71 -6.83 -9.64
CA ILE A 213 -10.32 -5.43 -9.80
C ILE A 213 -8.95 -5.25 -10.44
N GLY A 214 -8.16 -6.32 -10.55
CA GLY A 214 -6.86 -6.27 -11.20
C GLY A 214 -6.18 -7.63 -11.35
N SER A 215 -5.08 -7.65 -12.08
CA SER A 215 -4.30 -8.86 -12.33
C SER A 215 -2.83 -8.55 -12.59
N ILE A 216 -1.98 -9.56 -12.44
CA ILE A 216 -0.57 -9.55 -12.84
C ILE A 216 -0.10 -11.00 -13.10
N GLY A 217 0.62 -11.22 -14.18
CA GLY A 217 1.19 -12.51 -14.57
C GLY A 217 2.71 -12.47 -14.64
N LEU A 218 3.36 -13.51 -14.16
CA LEU A 218 4.79 -13.75 -14.32
C LEU A 218 4.97 -14.95 -15.25
N LYS A 219 5.51 -14.72 -16.43
CA LYS A 219 5.86 -15.74 -17.41
C LYS A 219 7.36 -16.03 -17.35
N LYS A 220 7.76 -17.29 -17.48
CA LYS A 220 9.18 -17.66 -17.53
C LYS A 220 9.72 -17.38 -18.93
N ILE A 221 10.84 -16.65 -19.03
CA ILE A 221 11.60 -16.52 -20.27
C ILE A 221 12.67 -17.61 -20.29
N ASN A 222 13.51 -17.68 -19.25
CA ASN A 222 14.51 -18.72 -19.06
C ASN A 222 14.77 -18.94 -17.56
N ASN A 223 15.90 -19.53 -17.18
CA ASN A 223 16.20 -19.85 -15.77
C ASN A 223 16.50 -18.63 -14.89
N GLU A 224 16.94 -17.50 -15.46
CA GLU A 224 17.30 -16.30 -14.71
C GLU A 224 16.43 -15.08 -15.05
N GLN A 225 15.55 -15.21 -16.05
CA GLN A 225 14.75 -14.09 -16.56
C GLN A 225 13.26 -14.44 -16.61
N GLY A 226 12.45 -13.50 -16.14
CA GLY A 226 10.99 -13.56 -16.21
C GLY A 226 10.40 -12.40 -17.01
N GLU A 227 9.14 -12.54 -17.37
CA GLU A 227 8.35 -11.53 -18.05
C GLU A 227 7.12 -11.17 -17.21
N LEU A 228 6.89 -9.87 -17.02
CA LEU A 228 5.66 -9.35 -16.43
C LEU A 228 4.64 -9.16 -17.55
N LYS A 229 3.48 -9.83 -17.42
CA LYS A 229 2.35 -9.73 -18.35
C LYS A 229 1.05 -9.44 -17.60
N LYS A 230 0.03 -9.02 -18.34
CA LYS A 230 -1.37 -8.88 -17.87
C LYS A 230 -1.49 -8.05 -16.60
N PHE A 231 -0.72 -6.97 -16.51
CA PHE A 231 -0.74 -6.08 -15.37
C PHE A 231 -1.73 -4.94 -15.57
N PHE A 232 -2.92 -5.11 -15.01
CA PHE A 232 -4.03 -4.16 -15.19
C PHE A 232 -4.80 -4.00 -13.88
N LEU A 233 -5.36 -2.80 -13.68
CA LEU A 233 -6.27 -2.44 -12.59
C LEU A 233 -7.43 -1.63 -13.16
N THR A 234 -8.63 -1.89 -12.66
CA THR A 234 -9.79 -1.07 -13.01
C THR A 234 -9.61 0.36 -12.49
N PRO A 235 -10.14 1.38 -13.18
CA PRO A 235 -9.90 2.79 -12.86
C PRO A 235 -10.18 3.17 -11.40
N GLU A 236 -11.23 2.61 -10.82
CA GLU A 236 -11.74 2.92 -9.48
C GLU A 236 -10.74 2.55 -8.36
N TYR A 237 -9.84 1.62 -8.65
CA TYR A 237 -8.86 1.08 -7.70
C TYR A 237 -7.43 1.59 -7.95
N ARG A 238 -7.25 2.55 -8.87
CA ARG A 238 -5.94 3.18 -9.14
C ARG A 238 -5.63 4.25 -8.10
N GLY A 239 -4.34 4.50 -7.87
CA GLY A 239 -3.88 5.43 -6.82
C GLY A 239 -4.01 4.88 -5.40
N LEU A 240 -4.74 3.78 -5.19
CA LEU A 240 -4.87 3.11 -3.90
C LEU A 240 -3.70 2.17 -3.59
N GLY A 241 -2.59 2.18 -4.34
CA GLY A 241 -1.39 1.34 -4.10
C GLY A 241 -1.54 -0.17 -4.33
N ILE A 242 -2.68 -0.62 -4.86
CA ILE A 242 -2.92 -2.03 -5.20
C ILE A 242 -1.96 -2.53 -6.28
N ALA A 243 -1.55 -1.65 -7.20
CA ALA A 243 -0.52 -1.95 -8.22
C ALA A 243 0.80 -2.37 -7.58
N SER A 244 1.25 -1.64 -6.56
CA SER A 244 2.46 -1.96 -5.82
C SER A 244 2.31 -3.27 -5.02
N LEU A 245 1.12 -3.58 -4.51
CA LEU A 245 0.83 -4.86 -3.84
C LEU A 245 0.94 -6.05 -4.82
N LEU A 246 0.36 -5.92 -6.02
CA LEU A 246 0.46 -6.90 -7.10
C LEU A 246 1.92 -7.09 -7.55
N LEU A 247 2.63 -6.00 -7.84
CA LEU A 247 4.03 -6.04 -8.25
C LEU A 247 4.91 -6.69 -7.18
N ARG A 248 4.76 -6.29 -5.90
CA ARG A 248 5.46 -6.90 -4.77
C ARG A 248 5.25 -8.41 -4.67
N THR A 249 4.04 -8.88 -4.93
CA THR A 249 3.75 -10.32 -4.97
C THR A 249 4.51 -11.01 -6.10
N LEU A 250 4.52 -10.41 -7.30
CA LEU A 250 5.28 -10.92 -8.45
C LEU A 250 6.78 -10.94 -8.19
N ILE A 251 7.36 -9.87 -7.62
CA ILE A 251 8.80 -9.75 -7.33
C ILE A 251 9.23 -10.80 -6.30
N LYS A 252 8.48 -10.95 -5.20
CA LYS A 252 8.76 -11.99 -4.20
C LYS A 252 8.75 -13.39 -4.80
N ASN A 253 7.86 -13.68 -5.76
CA ASN A 253 7.87 -14.97 -6.44
C ASN A 253 9.02 -15.07 -7.45
N SER A 254 9.34 -13.99 -8.15
CA SER A 254 10.47 -13.94 -9.10
C SER A 254 11.79 -14.29 -8.41
N LEU A 255 12.05 -13.70 -7.24
CA LEU A 255 13.25 -13.99 -6.43
C LEU A 255 13.28 -15.44 -5.93
N LYS A 256 12.14 -15.96 -5.47
CA LYS A 256 12.02 -17.37 -5.06
C LYS A 256 12.33 -18.33 -6.21
N HIS A 257 12.04 -17.94 -7.44
CA HIS A 257 12.33 -18.74 -8.64
C HIS A 257 13.72 -18.49 -9.21
N GLY A 258 14.54 -17.63 -8.59
CA GLY A 258 15.91 -17.34 -9.02
C GLY A 258 16.03 -16.33 -10.16
N PHE A 259 14.95 -15.62 -10.52
CA PHE A 259 15.00 -14.60 -11.56
C PHE A 259 15.80 -13.39 -11.07
N LYS A 260 16.81 -13.01 -11.85
CA LYS A 260 17.65 -11.83 -11.64
C LYS A 260 17.07 -10.61 -12.34
N GLU A 261 16.39 -10.81 -13.46
CA GLU A 261 15.86 -9.75 -14.30
C GLU A 261 14.41 -10.03 -14.71
N LEU A 262 13.66 -8.95 -14.88
CA LEU A 262 12.32 -8.96 -15.40
C LEU A 262 12.21 -8.05 -16.61
N PHE A 263 11.48 -8.52 -17.60
CA PHE A 263 11.18 -7.79 -18.83
C PHE A 263 9.67 -7.56 -18.93
N LEU A 264 9.28 -6.51 -19.63
CA LEU A 264 7.89 -6.27 -20.01
C LEU A 264 7.81 -5.50 -21.32
N GLY A 265 6.71 -5.73 -22.04
CA GLY A 265 6.26 -4.91 -23.15
C GLY A 265 5.05 -4.09 -22.73
N THR A 266 4.94 -2.87 -23.26
CA THR A 266 3.79 -1.99 -23.05
C THR A 266 3.55 -1.15 -24.32
N VAL A 267 2.44 -0.41 -24.32
CA VAL A 267 2.08 0.52 -25.39
C VAL A 267 2.25 1.98 -24.94
N GLU A 268 2.42 2.88 -25.89
CA GLU A 268 2.61 4.33 -25.65
C GLU A 268 1.41 4.97 -24.94
N GLN A 269 0.20 4.47 -25.19
CA GLN A 269 -1.05 4.94 -24.60
C GLN A 269 -1.06 4.75 -23.07
N LEU A 270 -0.31 3.77 -22.54
CA LEU A 270 -0.27 3.44 -21.10
C LEU A 270 0.78 4.27 -20.34
N GLN A 271 0.71 5.60 -20.45
CA GLN A 271 1.68 6.52 -19.83
C GLN A 271 1.75 6.38 -18.29
N ALA A 272 0.63 6.10 -17.64
CA ALA A 272 0.59 5.86 -16.20
C ALA A 272 1.38 4.60 -15.80
N ALA A 273 1.32 3.54 -16.63
CA ALA A 273 2.07 2.31 -16.41
C ALA A 273 3.56 2.55 -16.64
N GLN A 274 3.95 3.29 -17.68
CA GLN A 274 5.35 3.66 -17.96
C GLN A 274 5.99 4.38 -16.75
N LYS A 275 5.35 5.44 -16.25
CA LYS A 275 5.80 6.17 -15.05
C LYS A 275 5.82 5.28 -13.80
N PHE A 276 4.89 4.33 -13.70
CA PHE A 276 4.87 3.37 -12.62
C PHE A 276 6.08 2.43 -12.69
N TYR A 277 6.40 1.88 -13.86
CA TYR A 277 7.57 1.01 -14.05
C TYR A 277 8.87 1.73 -13.72
N GLU A 278 9.07 2.94 -14.26
CA GLU A 278 10.27 3.74 -14.05
C GLU A 278 10.48 4.06 -12.57
N ARG A 279 9.41 4.43 -11.85
CA ARG A 279 9.46 4.70 -10.41
C ARG A 279 9.86 3.47 -9.59
N HIS A 280 9.52 2.27 -10.05
CA HIS A 280 9.87 1.02 -9.38
C HIS A 280 11.16 0.39 -9.92
N GLY A 281 11.97 1.15 -10.67
CA GLY A 281 13.32 0.75 -11.05
C GLY A 281 13.45 0.00 -12.37
N PHE A 282 12.37 -0.10 -13.15
CA PHE A 282 12.47 -0.55 -14.54
C PHE A 282 13.07 0.56 -15.42
N GLN A 283 13.82 0.17 -16.44
CA GLN A 283 14.47 1.06 -17.38
C GLN A 283 14.01 0.71 -18.79
N ALA A 284 13.69 1.74 -19.58
CA ALA A 284 13.33 1.55 -20.98
C ALA A 284 14.52 0.97 -21.75
N ILE A 285 14.25 -0.03 -22.59
CA ILE A 285 15.23 -0.69 -23.45
C ILE A 285 14.73 -0.73 -24.89
N LYS A 286 15.65 -0.88 -25.83
CA LYS A 286 15.29 -1.12 -27.22
C LYS A 286 14.86 -2.58 -27.42
N LYS A 287 14.04 -2.83 -28.43
CA LYS A 287 13.52 -4.16 -28.77
C LYS A 287 14.65 -5.18 -29.03
N GLU A 288 15.76 -4.74 -29.61
CA GLU A 288 16.91 -5.58 -29.94
C GLU A 288 17.67 -6.07 -28.68
N SER A 289 17.44 -5.43 -27.53
CA SER A 289 18.02 -5.82 -26.25
C SER A 289 17.16 -6.84 -25.49
N LEU A 290 16.01 -7.26 -26.04
CA LEU A 290 15.18 -8.29 -25.43
C LEU A 290 15.86 -9.66 -25.51
N PRO A 291 15.65 -10.54 -24.50
CA PRO A 291 16.12 -11.92 -24.59
C PRO A 291 15.54 -12.63 -25.81
N GLY A 292 16.32 -13.50 -26.46
CA GLY A 292 15.87 -14.19 -27.68
C GLY A 292 14.60 -15.06 -27.51
N GLN A 293 14.30 -15.50 -26.29
CA GLN A 293 13.10 -16.27 -25.94
C GLN A 293 11.89 -15.39 -25.55
N PHE A 294 12.06 -14.05 -25.55
CA PHE A 294 10.98 -13.11 -25.27
C PHE A 294 10.00 -13.06 -26.44
N VAL A 295 8.72 -13.35 -26.17
CA VAL A 295 7.67 -13.30 -27.19
C VAL A 295 7.00 -11.92 -27.16
N VAL A 296 7.36 -11.09 -28.13
CA VAL A 296 6.82 -9.74 -28.28
C VAL A 296 5.33 -9.80 -28.62
N CYS A 297 4.50 -9.07 -27.86
CA CYS A 297 3.09 -8.92 -28.22
C CYS A 297 2.98 -8.00 -29.44
N PRO A 298 2.12 -8.28 -30.44
CA PRO A 298 2.02 -7.47 -31.65
C PRO A 298 1.68 -5.99 -31.40
N VAL A 299 1.04 -5.68 -30.27
CA VAL A 299 0.67 -4.32 -29.89
C VAL A 299 1.75 -3.58 -29.10
N ASP A 300 2.77 -4.28 -28.59
CA ASP A 300 3.80 -3.66 -27.73
C ASP A 300 4.72 -2.75 -28.57
N THR A 301 4.82 -1.49 -28.17
CA THR A 301 5.68 -0.48 -28.82
C THR A 301 6.87 -0.07 -27.96
N LEU A 302 6.79 -0.28 -26.64
CA LEU A 302 7.82 0.08 -25.66
C LEU A 302 8.21 -1.14 -24.83
N PHE A 303 9.47 -1.21 -24.43
CA PHE A 303 10.02 -2.33 -23.66
C PHE A 303 10.80 -1.84 -22.47
N TYR A 304 10.73 -2.58 -21.36
CA TYR A 304 11.44 -2.27 -20.14
C TYR A 304 12.15 -3.51 -19.58
N ARG A 305 13.29 -3.27 -18.94
CA ARG A 305 14.07 -4.24 -18.14
C ARG A 305 14.20 -3.74 -16.72
N GLY A 306 14.11 -4.61 -15.73
CA GLY A 306 14.40 -4.26 -14.34
C GLY A 306 15.07 -5.40 -13.59
N GLU A 307 16.03 -5.06 -12.73
CA GLU A 307 16.72 -6.02 -11.87
C GLU A 307 15.86 -6.35 -10.66
N THR A 308 15.56 -7.63 -10.44
CA THR A 308 14.55 -8.06 -9.48
C THR A 308 14.88 -7.61 -8.05
N LYS A 309 16.17 -7.64 -7.64
CA LYS A 309 16.61 -7.15 -6.32
C LYS A 309 16.46 -5.64 -6.16
N LYS A 310 16.76 -4.87 -7.21
CA LYS A 310 16.62 -3.41 -7.18
C LYS A 310 15.15 -3.01 -7.09
N ILE A 311 14.27 -3.69 -7.83
CA ILE A 311 12.83 -3.48 -7.75
C ILE A 311 12.31 -3.81 -6.34
N GLU A 312 12.77 -4.92 -5.74
CA GLU A 312 12.40 -5.29 -4.36
C GLU A 312 12.77 -4.18 -3.36
N GLN A 313 14.01 -3.69 -3.42
CA GLN A 313 14.48 -2.63 -2.53
C GLN A 313 13.63 -1.35 -2.68
N LEU A 314 13.37 -0.90 -3.92
CA LEU A 314 12.56 0.29 -4.15
C LEU A 314 11.11 0.10 -3.69
N LEU A 315 10.55 -1.10 -3.83
CA LEU A 315 9.20 -1.40 -3.31
C LEU A 315 9.16 -1.32 -1.78
N ASP A 316 10.22 -1.73 -1.09
CA ASP A 316 10.35 -1.64 0.37
C ASP A 316 10.53 -0.19 0.87
N GLU A 317 11.17 0.67 0.08
CA GLU A 317 11.32 2.09 0.40
C GLU A 317 10.03 2.92 0.16
N LEU A 318 9.11 2.42 -0.68
CA LEU A 318 7.86 3.09 -1.06
C LEU A 318 6.63 2.73 -0.20
N VAL A 319 6.81 1.91 0.85
CA VAL A 319 5.78 1.48 1.81
C VAL A 319 6.06 2.10 3.18
#